data_AF-A0A6B1H893-F1
#
_entry.id   AF-A0A6B1H893-F1
#
_cell.length_a   1.000
_cell.length_b   1.000
_cell.length_c   1.000
_cell.angle_alpha   90.00
_cell.angle_beta   90.00
_cell.angle_gamma   90.00
#
_symmetry.space_group_name_H-M   'P 1'
#
loop_
_entity.id
_entity.type
_entity.pdbx_description
1 polymer ?
#
loop_
_entity_poly.entity_id
_entity_poly.type
_entity_poly.pdbx_seq_one_letter_code
_entity_poly.pdbx_strand_id
1 'polypeptide(L)' 'MAAKIKDVLGEETFIIEGAGGIFDVNVDGKLVYSKHETGEFPDEDALVSEMQGL' A
#
# COMPACT_ATOMS: atom_id res chain seq x y z
N MET A 1 1.36 0.14 -9.77
CA MET A 1 1.17 0.13 -8.30
C MET A 1 0.06 1.06 -7.85
N ALA A 2 0.27 2.38 -7.74
CA ALA A 2 -0.77 3.31 -7.25
C ALA A 2 -2.14 3.21 -7.97
N ALA A 3 -2.14 3.10 -9.31
CA ALA A 3 -3.37 2.95 -10.09
C ALA A 3 -4.11 1.62 -9.86
N LYS A 4 -3.37 0.51 -9.64
CA LYS A 4 -3.94 -0.83 -9.41
C LYS A 4 -4.55 -0.92 -8.01
N ILE A 5 -3.91 -0.31 -7.01
CA ILE A 5 -4.42 -0.22 -5.63
C ILE A 5 -5.74 0.55 -5.58
N LYS A 6 -5.83 1.66 -6.32
CA LYS A 6 -7.06 2.48 -6.41
C LYS A 6 -8.24 1.72 -7.03
N ASP A 7 -7.96 0.89 -8.03
CA ASP A 7 -8.97 0.05 -8.69
C ASP A 7 -9.51 -1.05 -7.76
N VAL A 8 -8.65 -1.60 -6.89
CA VAL A 8 -9.00 -2.71 -5.99
C VAL A 8 -9.60 -2.25 -4.66
N LEU A 9 -9.15 -1.14 -4.07
CA LEU A 9 -9.61 -0.68 -2.75
C LEU A 9 -10.80 0.29 -2.77
N GLY A 10 -11.19 0.81 -3.94
CA GLY A 10 -12.34 1.72 -4.04
C GLY A 10 -12.04 3.18 -3.67
N GLU A 11 -13.11 4.00 -3.71
CA GLU A 11 -13.09 5.46 -3.85
C GLU A 11 -12.32 6.25 -2.76
N GLU A 12 -12.04 5.68 -1.60
CA GLU A 12 -11.35 6.37 -0.48
C GLU A 12 -9.86 6.02 -0.32
N THR A 13 -9.20 5.62 -1.41
CA THR A 13 -7.73 5.45 -1.40
C THR A 13 -7.01 6.79 -1.50
N PHE A 14 -6.39 7.20 -0.40
CA PHE A 14 -5.55 8.40 -0.34
C PHE A 14 -4.09 8.02 -0.63
N ILE A 15 -3.58 8.48 -1.77
CA ILE A 15 -2.14 8.42 -2.07
C ILE A 15 -1.51 9.69 -1.52
N ILE A 16 -0.66 9.53 -0.52
CA ILE A 16 0.14 10.62 0.03
C ILE A 16 1.52 10.54 -0.63
N GLU A 17 1.82 11.48 -1.53
CA GLU A 17 3.14 11.56 -2.16
C GLU A 17 4.17 12.01 -1.10
N GLY A 18 4.93 11.05 -0.57
CA GLY A 18 6.03 11.31 0.35
C GLY A 18 7.32 11.68 -0.36
N ALA A 19 8.09 12.62 0.21
CA ALA A 19 9.48 12.86 -0.18
C ALA A 19 10.42 11.89 0.57
N GLY A 20 11.39 11.28 -0.12
CA GLY A 20 12.44 10.46 0.52
C GLY A 20 12.41 8.95 0.22
N GLY A 21 11.59 8.50 -0.73
CA GLY A 21 11.60 7.09 -1.18
C GLY A 21 10.95 6.10 -0.20
N ILE A 22 10.22 6.62 0.78
CA ILE A 22 9.39 5.88 1.74
C ILE A 22 8.08 5.50 1.04
N PHE A 23 7.64 4.26 1.26
CA PHE A 23 6.36 3.76 0.75
C PHE A 23 5.70 2.95 1.85
N ASP A 24 4.65 3.50 2.45
CA ASP A 24 3.89 2.88 3.52
C ASP A 24 2.44 2.71 3.08
N VAL A 25 1.86 1.56 3.36
CA VAL A 25 0.47 1.23 3.06
C VAL A 25 -0.24 0.99 4.37
N ASN A 26 -1.30 1.76 4.60
CA ASN A 26 -2.15 1.64 5.77
C ASN A 26 -3.59 1.35 5.33
N VAL A 27 -4.24 0.41 6.02
CA VAL A 27 -5.65 0.05 5.83
C VAL A 27 -6.34 0.21 7.19
N ASP A 28 -7.41 1.01 7.25
CA ASP A 28 -8.16 1.30 8.49
C ASP A 28 -7.27 1.74 9.68
N GLY A 29 -6.21 2.49 9.40
CA GLY A 29 -5.26 2.97 10.41
C GLY A 29 -4.24 1.91 10.88
N LYS A 30 -4.22 0.72 10.26
CA LYS A 30 -3.23 -0.32 10.50
C LYS A 30 -2.19 -0.33 9.37
N LEU A 31 -0.91 -0.27 9.74
CA LEU A 31 0.19 -0.43 8.80
C LEU A 31 0.18 -1.88 8.29
N VAL A 32 -0.10 -2.05 7.00
CA VAL A 32 -0.08 -3.35 6.33
C VAL A 32 1.26 -3.57 5.62
N TYR A 33 1.94 -2.50 5.21
CA TYR A 33 3.25 -2.61 4.57
C TYR A 33 4.10 -1.36 4.78
N SER A 34 5.41 -1.55 4.97
CA SER A 34 6.40 -0.47 4.92
C SER A 34 7.64 -0.89 4.14
N LYS A 35 7.89 -0.19 3.02
CA LYS A 35 9.15 -0.31 2.27
C LYS A 35 10.36 0.10 3.09
N HIS A 36 10.18 0.96 4.08
CA HIS A 36 11.28 1.36 4.94
C HIS A 36 11.76 0.19 5.81
N GLU A 37 10.84 -0.68 6.24
CA GLU A 37 11.17 -1.88 7.01
C GLU A 37 11.67 -3.02 6.14
N THR A 38 11.08 -3.23 4.96
CA THR A 38 11.44 -4.34 4.06
C THR A 38 12.67 -4.04 3.19
N GLY A 39 12.94 -2.75 2.91
CA GLY A 39 14.01 -2.30 2.03
C GLY A 39 13.68 -2.40 0.53
N GLU A 40 12.57 -3.02 0.16
CA GLU A 40 12.19 -3.32 -1.22
C GLU A 40 10.73 -2.91 -1.49
N PHE A 41 10.31 -2.80 -2.74
CA PHE A 41 8.89 -2.58 -3.05
C PHE A 41 8.10 -3.89 -2.90
N PRO A 42 6.84 -3.85 -2.44
CA PRO A 42 6.02 -5.05 -2.34
C PRO A 42 5.67 -5.56 -3.74
N ASP A 43 5.36 -6.85 -3.82
CA ASP A 43 4.65 -7.38 -4.97
C ASP A 43 3.20 -6.84 -4.97
N GLU A 44 2.72 -6.40 -6.14
CA GLU A 44 1.40 -5.77 -6.25
C GLU A 44 0.27 -6.74 -5.88
N ASP A 45 0.36 -8.00 -6.30
CA ASP A 45 -0.68 -8.99 -6.11
C ASP A 45 -0.65 -9.56 -4.68
N ALA A 46 0.55 -9.68 -4.08
CA ALA A 46 0.70 -10.03 -2.67
C ALA A 46 0.12 -8.93 -1.75
N LEU A 47 0.45 -7.66 -2.02
CA LEU A 47 -0.05 -6.52 -1.24
C LEU A 47 -1.58 -6.47 -1.29
N VAL A 48 -2.17 -6.63 -2.47
CA VAL A 48 -3.63 -6.66 -2.63
C VAL A 48 -4.26 -7.83 -1.88
N SER A 49 -3.65 -9.01 -1.92
CA SER A 49 -4.15 -10.19 -1.20
C SER A 49 -4.15 -9.98 0.31
N GLU A 50 -3.09 -9.33 0.84
CA GLU A 50 -2.95 -9.03 2.26
C GLU A 50 -3.96 -7.97 2.73
N MET A 51 -4.35 -7.05 1.84
CA MET A 51 -5.41 -6.06 2.08
C MET A 51 -6.83 -6.67 2.02
N GLN A 52 -7.07 -7.67 1.17
CA GLN A 52 -8.37 -8.36 1.05
C GLN A 52 -8.62 -9.43 2.13
N GLY A 53 -7.56 -9.88 2.80
CA GLY A 53 -7.63 -10.91 3.85
C GLY A 53 -7.83 -10.39 5.28
N LEU A 54 -7.87 -9.07 5.47
CA LEU A 54 -8.12 -8.39 6.75
C LEU A 54 -9.62 -8.12 6.94
#